data_AF-A0AA96MVQ0-F1
#
_entry.id   AF-A0AA96MVQ0-F1
#
_cell.length_a   1.000
_cell.length_b   1.000
_cell.length_c   1.000
_cell.angle_alpha   90.00
_cell.angle_beta   90.00
_cell.angle_gamma   90.00
#
_symmetry.space_group_name_H-M   'P 1'
#
loop_
_entity.id
_entity.type
_entity.pdbx_description
1 polymer ?
#
loop_
_entity_poly.entity_id
_entity_poly.type
_entity_poly.pdbx_seq_one_letter_code
_entity_poly.pdbx_strand_id
1 'polypeptide(L)'
;MEPVIVISILGVCILLLLFMGTPLKPVKMVGQGIIKILIGALFLFFLNTFGNQFGIHVPINLITASVSGFLGIPGLFSLVAIQTWII
;
A
#
# COMPACT_ATOMS: atom_id res chain seq x y z
N MET A 1 -20.47 -13.33 -1.31
CA MET A 1 -20.08 -11.92 -1.49
C MET A 1 -18.72 -11.94 -2.15
N GLU A 2 -18.63 -11.54 -3.41
CA GLU A 2 -17.36 -11.48 -4.12
C GLU A 2 -16.38 -10.63 -3.29
N PRO A 3 -15.19 -11.13 -2.93
CA PRO A 3 -14.25 -10.42 -2.05
C PRO A 3 -13.90 -9.01 -2.57
N VAL A 4 -14.01 -8.81 -3.88
CA VAL A 4 -13.85 -7.53 -4.56
C VAL A 4 -14.87 -6.47 -4.09
N ILE A 5 -16.12 -6.86 -3.85
CA ILE A 5 -17.19 -5.94 -3.45
C ILE A 5 -16.98 -5.45 -2.02
N VAL A 6 -16.53 -6.34 -1.12
CA VAL A 6 -16.23 -6.01 0.28
C VAL A 6 -15.03 -5.05 0.37
N ILE A 7 -13.98 -5.30 -0.43
CA ILE A 7 -12.79 -4.44 -0.49
C ILE A 7 -13.13 -3.07 -1.09
N SER A 8 -14.01 -3.02 -2.10
CA SER A 8 -14.46 -1.76 -2.71
C SER A 8 -15.27 -0.90 -1.74
N ILE A 9 -16.21 -1.49 -1.00
CA ILE A 9 -17.03 -0.79 0.00
C ILE A 9 -16.18 -0.24 1.14
N LEU A 10 -15.22 -1.02 1.65
CA LEU A 10 -14.28 -0.55 2.67
C LEU A 10 -13.41 0.60 2.15
N GLY A 11 -12.92 0.52 0.91
CA GLY A 11 -12.14 1.59 0.28
C GLY A 11 -12.92 2.91 0.16
N VAL A 12 -14.19 2.85 -0.22
CA VAL A 12 -15.06 4.03 -0.33
C VAL A 12 -15.38 4.63 1.04
N CYS A 13 -15.64 3.81 2.06
CA CYS A 13 -15.84 4.29 3.43
C CYS A 13 -14.60 4.99 4.01
N ILE A 14 -13.41 4.46 3.73
CA ILE A 14 -12.14 5.05 4.17
C ILE A 14 -11.88 6.38 3.45
N LEU A 15 -12.18 6.48 2.16
CA LEU A 15 -12.08 7.72 1.39
C LEU A 15 -13.06 8.79 1.87
N LEU A 16 -14.29 8.41 2.23
CA LEU A 16 -15.29 9.32 2.80
C LEU A 16 -14.84 9.88 4.16
N LEU A 17 -14.31 9.04 5.04
CA LEU A 17 -13.73 9.47 6.32
C LEU A 17 -12.53 10.40 6.14
N LEU A 18 -11.74 10.21 5.08
CA LEU A 18 -10.58 11.05 4.75
C LEU A 18 -11.00 12.43 4.18
N PHE A 19 -12.09 12.49 3.40
CA PHE A 19 -12.61 13.72 2.80
C PHE A 19 -13.41 14.59 3.78
N MET A 20 -14.03 14.01 4.81
CA MET A 20 -14.76 14.74 5.87
C MET A 20 -13.81 15.39 6.90
N GLY A 21 -12.79 16.08 6.40
CA GLY A 21 -11.73 16.82 7.11
C GLY A 21 -12.16 17.35 8.48
N THR A 22 -11.82 16.61 9.52
CA THR A 22 -12.05 17.02 10.91
C THR A 22 -10.77 17.72 11.42
N PRO A 23 -10.86 18.89 12.08
CA PRO A 23 -9.73 19.73 12.47
C PRO A 23 -8.97 19.21 13.70
N LEU A 24 -8.94 17.90 13.90
CA LEU A 24 -8.26 17.25 15.02
C LEU A 24 -6.90 16.75 14.52
N LYS A 25 -5.82 17.40 14.98
CA LYS A 25 -4.41 17.01 14.70
C LYS A 25 -4.13 15.48 14.66
N PRO A 26 -4.67 14.63 15.56
CA PRO A 26 -4.43 13.18 15.48
C PRO A 26 -5.07 12.52 14.24
N VAL A 27 -6.22 12.99 13.77
CA VAL A 27 -6.92 12.43 12.59
C VAL A 27 -6.12 12.69 11.32
N LYS A 28 -5.49 13.87 11.22
CA LYS A 28 -4.57 14.19 10.11
C LYS A 28 -3.35 13.26 10.09
N MET A 29 -2.85 12.86 11.26
CA MET A 29 -1.71 11.94 11.38
C MET A 29 -2.08 10.52 10.91
N VAL A 30 -3.27 10.05 11.30
CA VAL A 30 -3.80 8.75 10.83
C VAL A 30 -4.04 8.77 9.32
N GLY A 31 -4.66 9.84 8.80
CA GLY A 31 -4.88 10.02 7.36
C GLY A 31 -3.57 10.05 6.56
N GLN A 32 -2.54 10.72 7.08
CA GLN A 32 -1.20 10.70 6.47
C GLN A 32 -0.58 9.30 6.47
N GLY A 33 -0.77 8.50 7.53
CA GLY A 33 -0.35 7.10 7.55
C GLY A 33 -1.05 6.27 6.48
N ILE A 34 -2.37 6.42 6.33
CA ILE A 34 -3.15 5.72 5.30
C ILE A 34 -2.69 6.12 3.90
N ILE A 35 -2.44 7.42 3.66
CA ILE A 35 -1.90 7.91 2.39
C ILE A 35 -0.55 7.28 2.08
N LYS A 36 0.36 7.17 3.07
CA LYS A 36 1.64 6.48 2.88
C LYS A 36 1.47 5.02 2.50
N ILE A 37 0.57 4.29 3.17
CA ILE A 37 0.27 2.89 2.83
C ILE A 37 -0.27 2.77 1.40
N LEU A 38 -1.17 3.67 0.99
CA LEU A 38 -1.67 3.74 -0.38
C LEU A 38 -0.56 3.99 -1.39
N ILE A 39 0.37 4.91 -1.10
CA ILE A 39 1.54 5.16 -1.94
C ILE A 39 2.42 3.90 -2.05
N GLY A 40 2.63 3.18 -0.94
CA GLY A 40 3.37 1.92 -0.96
C GLY A 40 2.69 0.83 -1.77
N ALA A 41 1.38 0.67 -1.63
CA ALA A 41 0.58 -0.23 -2.45
C ALA A 41 0.69 0.11 -3.95
N LEU A 42 0.71 1.41 -4.28
CA LEU A 42 0.89 1.89 -5.64
C LEU A 42 2.30 1.57 -6.17
N PHE A 43 3.35 1.76 -5.37
CA PHE A 43 4.70 1.37 -5.77
C PHE A 43 4.84 -0.13 -5.99
N LEU A 44 4.27 -0.96 -5.11
CA LEU A 44 4.26 -2.41 -5.29
C LEU A 44 3.46 -2.83 -6.52
N PHE A 45 2.36 -2.14 -6.81
CA PHE A 45 1.59 -2.39 -8.04
C PHE A 45 2.42 -2.13 -9.29
N PHE A 46 3.12 -0.99 -9.37
CA PHE A 46 4.02 -0.71 -10.49
C PHE A 46 5.17 -1.70 -10.55
N LEU A 47 5.83 -1.97 -9.42
CA LEU A 47 6.90 -2.95 -9.32
C LEU A 47 6.45 -4.31 -9.84
N ASN A 48 5.29 -4.80 -9.43
CA ASN A 48 4.79 -6.09 -9.90
C ASN A 48 4.41 -6.05 -11.37
N THR A 49 3.82 -4.96 -11.85
CA THR A 49 3.41 -4.87 -13.26
C THR A 49 4.62 -4.91 -14.21
N PHE A 50 5.70 -4.19 -13.87
CA PHE A 50 6.94 -4.20 -14.65
C PHE A 50 7.81 -5.44 -14.34
N GLY A 51 7.88 -5.80 -13.06
CA GLY A 51 8.71 -6.88 -12.51
C GLY A 51 8.20 -8.28 -12.83
N ASN A 52 6.92 -8.44 -13.16
CA ASN A 52 6.35 -9.74 -13.56
C ASN A 52 7.07 -10.33 -14.78
N GLN A 53 7.58 -9.49 -15.69
CA GLN A 53 8.40 -9.94 -16.83
C GLN A 53 9.76 -10.51 -16.40
N PHE A 54 10.26 -10.11 -15.23
CA PHE A 54 11.51 -10.55 -14.62
C PHE A 54 11.30 -11.60 -13.52
N GLY A 55 10.07 -12.10 -13.32
CA GLY A 55 9.72 -13.03 -12.25
C GLY A 55 9.65 -12.39 -10.85
N ILE A 56 9.69 -11.06 -10.74
CA ILE A 56 9.56 -10.33 -9.48
C ILE A 56 8.08 -10.03 -9.25
N HIS A 57 7.54 -10.58 -8.17
CA HIS A 57 6.16 -10.39 -7.74
C HIS A 57 6.04 -10.34 -6.22
N VAL A 58 6.04 -9.15 -5.65
CA VAL A 58 5.89 -8.94 -4.21
C VAL A 58 4.40 -8.89 -3.87
N PRO A 59 3.86 -9.75 -2.98
CA PRO A 59 2.44 -9.73 -2.66
C PRO A 59 2.01 -8.37 -2.12
N ILE A 60 0.94 -7.80 -2.69
CA ILE A 60 0.40 -6.50 -2.26
C ILE A 60 -0.54 -6.72 -1.09
N ASN A 61 -0.06 -6.48 0.12
CA ASN A 61 -0.83 -6.59 1.35
C ASN A 61 -0.54 -5.40 2.28
N LEU A 62 -1.27 -5.30 3.39
CA LEU A 62 -1.16 -4.15 4.29
C LEU A 62 0.25 -4.01 4.89
N ILE A 63 0.96 -5.11 5.11
CA ILE A 63 2.32 -5.12 5.66
C ILE A 63 3.32 -4.65 4.60
N THR A 64 3.33 -5.23 3.41
CA THR A 64 4.25 -4.86 2.32
C THR A 64 3.99 -3.44 1.84
N ALA A 65 2.73 -3.02 1.73
CA ALA A 65 2.33 -1.65 1.41
C ALA A 65 2.75 -0.65 2.50
N SER A 66 2.69 -1.04 3.77
CA SER A 66 3.22 -0.20 4.85
C SER A 66 4.74 -0.08 4.78
N VAL A 67 5.47 -1.18 4.57
CA VAL A 67 6.93 -1.14 4.46
C VAL A 67 7.37 -0.28 3.27
N SER A 68 6.82 -0.51 2.08
CA SER A 68 7.11 0.28 0.88
C SER A 68 6.58 1.73 0.97
N GLY A 69 5.50 1.97 1.70
CA GLY A 69 4.89 3.29 1.83
C GLY A 69 5.56 4.19 2.87
N PHE A 70 5.99 3.61 4.00
CA PHE A 70 6.68 4.34 5.06
C PHE A 70 8.16 4.53 4.76
N LEU A 71 8.84 3.50 4.25
CA LEU A 71 10.25 3.59 3.86
C LEU A 71 10.41 4.15 2.44
N GLY A 72 9.39 4.07 1.59
CA GLY A 72 9.46 4.54 0.20
C GLY A 72 10.28 3.60 -0.69
N ILE A 73 11.08 4.20 -1.58
CA ILE A 73 12.00 3.51 -2.50
C ILE A 73 12.91 2.48 -1.79
N PRO A 74 13.61 2.79 -0.68
CA PRO A 74 14.46 1.80 -0.02
C PRO A 74 13.67 0.62 0.55
N GLY A 75 12.42 0.83 0.98
CA GLY A 75 11.53 -0.27 1.41
C GLY A 75 11.08 -1.15 0.24
N LEU A 76 10.91 -0.55 -0.94
CA LEU A 76 10.61 -1.30 -2.15
C LEU A 76 11.76 -2.23 -2.54
N PHE A 77 13.00 -1.70 -2.56
CA PHE A 77 14.19 -2.49 -2.88
C PHE A 77 14.46 -3.59 -1.86
N SER A 78 14.22 -3.35 -0.57
CA SER A 78 14.39 -4.39 0.46
C SER A 78 13.39 -5.53 0.27
N LEU A 79 12.14 -5.24 -0.07
CA LEU A 79 11.13 -6.26 -0.38
C LEU A 79 11.48 -7.08 -1.62
N VAL A 80 12.00 -6.44 -2.67
CA VAL A 80 12.51 -7.14 -3.87
C VAL A 80 13.70 -8.01 -3.50
N ALA A 81 14.66 -7.49 -2.72
CA ALA A 81 15.82 -8.27 -2.30
C ALA A 81 15.43 -9.50 -1.49
N ILE A 82 14.47 -9.37 -0.55
CA ILE A 82 13.93 -10.50 0.20
C ILE A 82 13.32 -11.53 -0.76
N GLN A 83 12.50 -11.08 -1.71
CA GLN A 83 11.90 -11.98 -2.69
C GLN A 83 12.94 -12.67 -3.57
N THR A 84 14.00 -12.00 -4.01
CA THR A 84 14.93 -12.55 -4.99
C THR A 84 16.04 -13.40 -4.35
N TRP A 85 16.40 -13.14 -3.10
CA TRP A 85 17.56 -13.76 -2.45
C TRP A 85 17.20 -14.72 -1.32
N ILE A 86 16.03 -14.59 -0.71
CA ILE A 86 15.62 -15.39 0.45
C ILE A 86 14.54 -16.41 0.09
N ILE A 87 13.58 -15.99 -0.73
CA ILE A 87 12.44 -16.82 -1.19
C ILE A 87 12.77 -17.40 -2.56
#